data_AF-A0A3M1BUP4-F1
#
_entry.id   AF-A0A3M1BUP4-F1
#
_cell.length_a   1.000
_cell.length_b   1.000
_cell.length_c   1.000
_cell.angle_alpha   90.00
_cell.angle_beta   90.00
_cell.angle_gamma   90.00
#
_symmetry.space_group_name_H-M   'P 1'
#
loop_
_entity.id
_entity.type
_entity.pdbx_description
1 polymer ?
#
loop_
_entity_poly.entity_id
_entity_poly.type
_entity_poly.pdbx_seq_one_letter_code
_entity_poly.pdbx_strand_id
1 'polypeptide(L)'
;MFPSDWWKKAEERVNNLKKAKESLEELLSKHPEPKSLLDYLNDRRFILLLELLDQSECIKKFLINHPEDFQRTIPGLWYVFKDKKTYLKELEGLVWESMSDEEFSRTLAYYRHRELMRIM
;
A
#
# COMPACT_ATOMS: atom_id res chain seq x y z
N MET A 1 7.79 17.49 7.27
CA MET A 1 7.53 18.13 5.96
C MET A 1 8.48 17.49 4.96
N PHE A 2 7.96 16.94 3.85
CA PHE A 2 8.79 16.25 2.86
C PHE A 2 9.65 17.25 2.06
N PRO A 3 10.87 16.87 1.62
CA PRO A 3 11.72 17.74 0.80
C PRO A 3 11.01 18.22 -0.47
N SER A 4 11.25 19.48 -0.87
CA SER A 4 10.67 20.08 -2.08
C SER A 4 11.03 19.30 -3.35
N ASP A 5 12.23 18.74 -3.41
CA ASP A 5 12.68 17.98 -4.57
C ASP A 5 11.94 16.64 -4.74
N TRP A 6 11.44 16.05 -3.64
CA TRP A 6 10.60 14.84 -3.74
C TRP A 6 9.26 15.17 -4.40
N TRP A 7 8.67 16.31 -4.05
CA TRP A 7 7.42 16.77 -4.64
C TRP A 7 7.54 17.07 -6.13
N LYS A 8 8.65 17.70 -6.56
CA LYS A 8 8.91 17.95 -7.98
C LYS A 8 9.01 16.67 -8.78
N LYS A 9 9.77 15.69 -8.29
CA LYS A 9 9.89 14.37 -8.95
C LYS A 9 8.54 13.63 -9.01
N ALA A 10 7.72 13.76 -7.96
CA ALA A 10 6.40 13.14 -7.94
C ALA A 10 5.42 13.79 -8.92
N GLU A 11 5.50 15.11 -9.13
CA GLU A 11 4.66 15.84 -10.09
C GLU A 11 4.79 15.30 -11.52
N GLU A 12 5.98 14.83 -11.90
CA GLU A 12 6.24 14.20 -13.21
C GLU A 12 5.62 12.78 -13.35
N ARG A 13 5.15 12.19 -12.24
CA ARG A 13 4.74 10.78 -12.16
C ARG A 13 3.26 10.57 -11.86
N VAL A 14 2.63 11.54 -11.20
CA VAL A 14 1.21 11.49 -10.82
C VAL A 14 0.35 12.33 -11.77
N ASN A 15 -0.89 11.91 -12.01
CA ASN A 15 -1.83 12.64 -12.85
C ASN A 15 -2.43 13.84 -12.12
N ASN A 16 -2.67 13.73 -10.81
CA ASN A 16 -3.21 14.81 -9.99
C ASN A 16 -2.48 14.93 -8.65
N LEU A 17 -1.44 15.76 -8.64
CA LEU A 17 -0.61 15.98 -7.45
C LEU A 17 -1.40 16.51 -6.24
N LYS A 18 -2.41 17.34 -6.48
CA LYS A 18 -3.26 17.88 -5.39
C LYS A 18 -4.04 16.75 -4.73
N LYS A 19 -4.72 15.91 -5.51
CA LYS A 19 -5.46 14.75 -4.99
C LYS A 19 -4.54 13.77 -4.27
N ALA A 20 -3.36 13.52 -4.81
CA ALA A 20 -2.37 12.63 -4.19
C ALA A 20 -1.91 13.17 -2.81
N LYS A 21 -1.69 14.49 -2.70
CA LYS A 21 -1.39 15.17 -1.42
C LYS A 21 -2.50 15.01 -0.39
N GLU A 22 -3.73 15.31 -0.77
CA GLU A 22 -4.91 15.16 0.12
C GLU A 22 -5.05 13.71 0.59
N SER A 23 -4.82 12.75 -0.30
CA SER A 23 -4.88 11.31 0.03
C SER A 23 -3.75 10.88 0.96
N LEU A 24 -2.54 11.45 0.81
CA LEU A 24 -1.42 11.20 1.72
C LEU A 24 -1.69 11.79 3.10
N GLU A 25 -2.27 12.98 3.18
CA GLU A 25 -2.68 13.60 4.44
C GLU A 25 -3.74 12.74 5.16
N GLU A 26 -4.74 12.24 4.43
CA GLU A 26 -5.74 11.31 4.97
C GLU A 26 -5.08 10.02 5.49
N LEU A 27 -4.21 9.39 4.69
CA LEU A 27 -3.46 8.20 5.09
C LEU A 27 -2.69 8.44 6.40
N LEU A 28 -1.94 9.54 6.48
CA LEU A 28 -1.15 9.89 7.66
C LEU A 28 -2.05 10.13 8.89
N SER A 29 -3.22 10.75 8.70
CA SER A 29 -4.18 10.98 9.79
C SER A 29 -4.79 9.70 10.37
N LYS A 30 -4.91 8.65 9.56
CA LYS A 30 -5.45 7.34 9.97
C LYS A 30 -4.37 6.36 10.40
N HIS A 31 -3.10 6.68 10.14
CA HIS A 31 -1.98 5.82 10.48
C HIS A 31 -1.84 5.72 12.02
N PRO A 32 -1.75 4.51 12.61
CA PRO A 32 -1.65 4.36 14.06
C PRO A 32 -0.36 4.98 14.62
N GLU A 33 0.72 4.94 13.83
CA GLU A 33 2.00 5.60 14.16
C GLU A 33 2.55 6.34 12.92
N PRO A 34 2.06 7.55 12.60
CA PRO A 34 2.39 8.22 11.33
C PRO A 34 3.89 8.48 11.17
N LYS A 35 4.59 8.67 12.29
CA LYS A 35 6.04 8.88 12.32
C LYS A 35 6.80 7.68 11.73
N SER A 36 6.33 6.45 11.97
CA SER A 36 7.02 5.27 11.44
C SER A 36 6.96 5.23 9.90
N LEU A 37 5.82 5.62 9.30
CA LEU A 37 5.70 5.78 7.85
C LEU A 37 6.63 6.89 7.35
N LEU A 38 6.64 8.06 8.01
CA LEU A 38 7.51 9.17 7.62
C LEU A 38 9.00 8.79 7.66
N ASP A 39 9.44 8.10 8.71
CA ASP A 39 10.83 7.65 8.88
C ASP A 39 11.20 6.53 7.88
N TYR A 40 10.21 5.75 7.42
CA TYR A 40 10.40 4.71 6.41
C TYR A 40 10.55 5.26 4.98
N LEU A 41 10.04 6.46 4.70
CA LEU A 41 10.04 7.02 3.36
C LEU A 41 11.44 7.53 2.96
N ASN A 42 11.83 7.19 1.73
CA ASN A 42 12.87 7.87 0.96
C ASN A 42 12.23 8.41 -0.32
N ASP A 43 13.01 9.09 -1.17
CA ASP A 43 12.48 9.73 -2.38
C ASP A 43 11.71 8.74 -3.28
N ARG A 44 12.27 7.56 -3.51
CA ARG A 44 11.66 6.54 -4.37
C ARG A 44 10.40 5.94 -3.76
N ARG A 45 10.37 5.65 -2.46
CA ARG A 45 9.17 5.14 -1.77
C ARG A 45 8.08 6.20 -1.69
N PHE A 46 8.45 7.45 -1.50
CA PHE A 46 7.52 8.57 -1.48
C PHE A 46 6.81 8.74 -2.82
N ILE A 47 7.56 8.71 -3.93
CA ILE A 47 6.99 8.79 -5.28
C ILE A 47 6.04 7.61 -5.52
N LEU A 48 6.47 6.39 -5.22
CA LEU A 48 5.63 5.19 -5.38
C LEU A 48 4.34 5.27 -4.53
N LEU A 49 4.43 5.76 -3.29
CA LEU A 49 3.24 5.96 -2.45
C LEU A 49 2.26 6.92 -3.13
N LEU A 50 2.75 8.04 -3.67
CA LEU A 50 1.89 9.01 -4.35
C LEU A 50 1.29 8.45 -5.65
N GLU A 51 2.05 7.67 -6.43
CA GLU A 51 1.52 6.98 -7.62
C GLU A 51 0.39 6.02 -7.25
N LEU A 52 0.54 5.22 -6.18
CA LEU A 52 -0.49 4.30 -5.69
C LEU A 52 -1.75 5.05 -5.21
N LEU A 53 -1.58 6.20 -4.56
CA LEU A 53 -2.68 7.03 -4.07
C LEU A 53 -3.40 7.79 -5.19
N ASP A 54 -2.72 8.09 -6.30
CA ASP A 54 -3.29 8.82 -7.44
C ASP A 54 -3.98 7.89 -8.46
N GLN A 55 -3.29 6.84 -8.89
CA GLN A 55 -3.65 6.07 -10.08
C GLN A 55 -4.73 5.01 -9.82
N SER A 56 -4.87 4.53 -8.58
CA SER A 56 -5.82 3.47 -8.23
C SER A 56 -6.68 3.84 -7.03
N GLU A 57 -7.94 4.16 -7.29
CA GLU A 57 -8.92 4.46 -6.23
C GLU A 57 -9.12 3.27 -5.28
N CYS A 58 -8.98 2.05 -5.80
CA CYS A 58 -9.06 0.81 -5.03
C CYS A 58 -7.88 0.70 -4.04
N ILE A 59 -6.64 0.91 -4.51
CA ILE A 59 -5.45 0.86 -3.65
C ILE A 59 -5.43 2.02 -2.67
N LYS A 60 -5.84 3.22 -3.10
CA LYS A 60 -5.98 4.37 -2.22
C LYS A 60 -6.90 4.04 -1.04
N LYS A 61 -8.11 3.53 -1.30
CA LYS A 61 -9.05 3.11 -0.24
C LYS A 61 -8.47 2.01 0.65
N PHE A 62 -7.78 1.05 0.06
CA PHE A 62 -7.11 -0.02 0.81
C PHE A 62 -6.07 0.55 1.77
N LEU A 63 -5.15 1.40 1.30
CA LEU A 63 -4.12 2.02 2.13
C LEU A 63 -4.71 2.92 3.21
N ILE A 64 -5.77 3.67 2.91
CA ILE A 64 -6.47 4.49 3.91
C ILE A 64 -7.08 3.62 5.03
N ASN A 65 -7.58 2.43 4.70
CA ASN A 65 -8.17 1.49 5.68
C ASN A 65 -7.12 0.60 6.37
N HIS A 66 -5.97 0.40 5.74
CA HIS A 66 -4.86 -0.41 6.23
C HIS A 66 -3.53 0.36 6.11
N PRO A 67 -3.35 1.43 6.91
CA PRO A 67 -2.32 2.44 6.69
C PRO A 67 -0.88 1.93 6.84
N GLU A 68 -0.67 0.86 7.60
CA GLU A 68 0.64 0.23 7.78
C GLU A 68 1.05 -0.67 6.59
N ASP A 69 0.11 -1.05 5.72
CA ASP A 69 0.37 -2.08 4.70
C ASP A 69 1.30 -1.61 3.58
N PHE A 70 1.41 -0.30 3.37
CA PHE A 70 2.46 0.24 2.52
C PHE A 70 3.84 -0.20 3.02
N GLN A 71 4.15 0.03 4.30
CA GLN A 71 5.45 -0.35 4.89
C GLN A 71 5.64 -1.86 4.97
N ARG A 72 4.58 -2.61 5.25
CA ARG A 72 4.64 -4.09 5.36
C ARG A 72 4.85 -4.76 4.01
N THR A 73 4.33 -4.17 2.94
CA THR A 73 4.35 -4.79 1.60
C THR A 73 5.54 -4.31 0.76
N ILE A 74 5.91 -3.02 0.82
CA ILE A 74 6.97 -2.39 -0.02
C ILE A 74 8.34 -3.08 0.02
N PRO A 75 8.86 -3.56 1.16
CA PRO A 75 10.14 -4.28 1.20
C PRO A 75 10.17 -5.49 0.25
N GLY A 76 9.01 -6.11 -0.01
CA GLY A 76 8.84 -7.20 -0.99
C GLY A 76 8.47 -6.73 -2.41
N LEU A 77 8.11 -5.46 -2.61
CA LEU A 77 7.66 -4.91 -3.90
C LEU A 77 8.78 -4.69 -4.92
N TRP A 78 10.03 -4.50 -4.48
CA TRP A 78 11.12 -4.11 -5.40
C TRP A 78 11.94 -5.26 -5.99
N TYR A 79 11.81 -6.50 -5.48
CA TYR A 79 12.82 -7.52 -5.77
C TYR A 79 12.35 -8.96 -6.02
N VAL A 80 11.05 -9.29 -5.96
CA VAL A 80 10.67 -10.72 -6.11
C VAL A 80 9.40 -10.91 -6.94
N PHE A 81 9.55 -11.59 -8.08
CA PHE A 81 8.45 -12.26 -8.75
C PHE A 81 7.96 -13.38 -7.84
N LYS A 82 6.70 -13.30 -7.36
CA LYS A 82 6.15 -14.29 -6.44
C LYS A 82 5.58 -15.45 -7.25
N ASP A 83 6.03 -16.66 -6.96
CA ASP A 83 5.50 -17.85 -7.60
C ASP A 83 4.19 -18.31 -6.93
N LYS A 84 3.44 -19.18 -7.62
CA LYS A 84 2.18 -19.73 -7.13
C LYS A 84 2.33 -20.36 -5.73
N LYS A 85 3.45 -21.05 -5.47
CA LYS A 85 3.69 -21.74 -4.19
C LYS A 85 3.78 -20.75 -3.04
N THR A 86 4.45 -19.63 -3.25
CA THR A 86 4.56 -18.56 -2.25
C THR A 86 3.21 -17.90 -2.00
N TYR A 87 2.38 -17.70 -3.05
CA TYR A 87 1.00 -17.23 -2.86
C TYR A 87 0.17 -18.17 -1.98
N LEU A 88 0.24 -19.48 -2.25
CA LEU A 88 -0.50 -20.49 -1.49
C LEU A 88 -0.02 -20.56 -0.03
N LYS A 89 1.29 -20.57 0.20
CA LYS A 89 1.86 -20.61 1.56
C LYS A 89 1.43 -19.43 2.42
N GLU A 90 1.39 -18.23 1.86
CA GLU A 90 0.91 -17.06 2.60
C GLU A 90 -0.60 -17.12 2.86
N LEU A 91 -1.40 -17.62 1.90
CA LEU A 91 -2.84 -17.81 2.09
C LEU A 91 -3.13 -18.87 3.16
N GLU A 92 -2.41 -19.98 3.17
CA GLU A 92 -2.48 -21.03 4.21
C GLU A 92 -2.18 -20.47 5.60
N GLY A 93 -1.30 -19.47 5.71
CA GLY A 93 -1.03 -18.78 6.97
C GLY A 93 -2.10 -17.78 7.42
N LEU A 94 -3.05 -17.45 6.54
CA LEU A 94 -4.11 -16.46 6.79
C LEU A 94 -5.49 -17.11 6.98
N VAL A 95 -5.69 -18.33 6.48
CA VAL A 95 -6.98 -19.04 6.54
C VAL A 95 -6.89 -20.28 7.43
N TRP A 96 -7.98 -20.62 8.12
CA TRP A 96 -8.07 -21.81 8.98
C TRP A 96 -9.45 -22.46 8.89
N GLU A 97 -9.55 -23.75 9.22
CA GLU A 97 -10.74 -24.57 8.93
C GLU A 97 -12.03 -24.13 9.65
N SER A 98 -11.92 -23.51 10.82
CA SER A 98 -13.07 -23.05 11.61
C SER A 98 -13.43 -21.58 11.39
N MET A 99 -12.94 -20.96 10.32
CA MET A 99 -13.26 -19.58 9.96
C MET A 99 -14.68 -19.49 9.39
N SER A 100 -15.43 -18.43 9.70
CA SER A 100 -16.72 -18.20 9.04
C SER A 100 -16.55 -17.80 7.56
N ASP A 101 -17.57 -18.02 6.74
CA ASP A 101 -17.56 -17.64 5.32
C ASP A 101 -17.31 -16.14 5.12
N GLU A 102 -17.81 -15.30 6.03
CA GLU A 102 -17.62 -13.85 6.00
C GLU A 102 -16.16 -13.48 6.30
N GLU A 103 -15.57 -14.03 7.35
CA GLU A 103 -14.16 -13.81 7.70
C GLU A 103 -13.23 -14.33 6.59
N PHE A 104 -13.57 -15.47 5.99
CA PHE A 104 -12.83 -16.03 4.87
C PHE A 104 -12.85 -15.10 3.65
N SER A 105 -14.04 -14.63 3.28
CA SER A 105 -14.21 -13.70 2.17
C SER A 105 -13.47 -12.38 2.41
N ARG A 106 -13.53 -11.83 3.63
CA ARG A 106 -12.80 -10.61 4.01
C ARG A 106 -11.28 -10.81 3.96
N THR A 107 -10.79 -11.96 4.44
CA THR A 107 -9.36 -12.30 4.44
C THR A 107 -8.81 -12.41 3.02
N LEU A 108 -9.54 -13.09 2.12
CA LEU A 108 -9.18 -13.18 0.71
C LEU A 108 -9.21 -11.82 0.01
N ALA A 109 -10.24 -11.00 0.28
CA ALA A 109 -10.32 -9.66 -0.27
C ALA A 109 -9.14 -8.80 0.19
N TYR A 110 -8.82 -8.79 1.48
CA TYR A 110 -7.66 -8.10 2.04
C TYR A 110 -6.37 -8.52 1.33
N TYR A 111 -6.11 -9.84 1.27
CA TYR A 111 -4.91 -10.38 0.64
C TYR A 111 -4.81 -9.97 -0.84
N ARG A 112 -5.91 -10.07 -1.59
CA ARG A 112 -5.95 -9.64 -2.99
C ARG A 112 -5.59 -8.17 -3.16
N HIS A 113 -6.17 -7.28 -2.36
CA HIS A 113 -5.87 -5.84 -2.45
C HIS A 113 -4.42 -5.53 -2.11
N ARG A 114 -3.87 -6.21 -1.09
CA ARG A 114 -2.46 -6.11 -0.75
C ARG A 114 -1.55 -6.52 -1.90
N GLU A 115 -1.85 -7.62 -2.57
CA GLU A 115 -1.05 -8.10 -3.71
C GLU A 115 -1.24 -7.26 -4.98
N LEU A 116 -2.38 -6.56 -5.17
CA LEU A 116 -2.57 -5.64 -6.30
C LEU A 116 -1.58 -4.47 -6.30
N MET A 117 -1.10 -4.06 -5.12
CA MET A 117 -0.04 -3.04 -5.00
C MET A 117 1.28 -3.46 -5.70
N ARG A 118 1.42 -4.73 -6.10
CA ARG A 118 2.60 -5.28 -6.79
C ARG A 118 2.53 -5.22 -8.31
N ILE A 119 1.33 -5.09 -8.87
CA ILE A 119 1.06 -5.35 -10.30
C ILE A 119 0.94 -4.05 -11.10
N MET A 120 0.89 -2.90 -10.41
CA MET A 120 0.96 -1.58 -11.04
C MET A 120 2.37 -1.27 -11.54
#